data_AF-A0A536AZT4-F1
#
_entry.id   AF-A0A536AZT4-F1
#
_cell.length_a   1.000
_cell.length_b   1.000
_cell.length_c   1.000
_cell.angle_alpha   90.00
_cell.angle_beta   90.00
_cell.angle_gamma   90.00
#
_symmetry.space_group_name_H-M   'P 1'
#
loop_
_entity.id
_entity.type
_entity.pdbx_description
1 polymer ?
#
loop_
_entity_poly.entity_id
_entity_poly.type
_entity_poly.pdbx_seq_one_letter_code
_entity_poly.pdbx_strand_id
1 'polypeptide(L)'
;MRSNARPPLAWRTTWCLGDTDVVVGISAGGRTRFVLGALDEAERRGSLRIAIVCNAGSPLGRAADIAIEVDTGPEVIAGSTRLKAGTVQKLVLNMVSTTVFTRMGRTHRGRMVGVVASNEKLRDRAARIVADLSGLPLDEARRRLDEAGGDVRAALAAVRRP
;
A
#
# COMPACT_ATOMS: atom_id res chain seq x y z
N MET A 1 -35.28 -15.20 -27.70
CA MET A 1 -34.60 -15.13 -26.39
C MET A 1 -33.19 -14.62 -26.62
N ARG A 2 -32.90 -13.36 -26.27
CA ARG A 2 -31.57 -12.76 -26.45
C ARG A 2 -30.63 -13.33 -25.38
N SER A 3 -29.56 -13.97 -25.83
CA SER A 3 -28.44 -14.44 -25.01
C SER A 3 -27.94 -13.31 -24.11
N ASN A 4 -27.96 -13.53 -22.79
CA ASN A 4 -27.47 -12.62 -21.77
C ASN A 4 -25.96 -12.82 -21.55
N ALA A 5 -25.20 -12.85 -22.63
CA ALA A 5 -23.73 -12.87 -22.55
C ALA A 5 -23.27 -11.50 -22.05
N ARG A 6 -22.93 -11.43 -20.76
CA ARG A 6 -22.33 -10.23 -20.15
C ARG A 6 -21.00 -9.94 -20.87
N PRO A 7 -20.73 -8.68 -21.28
CA PRO A 7 -19.45 -8.36 -21.89
C PRO A 7 -18.32 -8.66 -20.91
N PRO A 8 -17.17 -9.19 -21.36
CA PRO A 8 -16.02 -9.40 -20.49
C PRO A 8 -15.56 -8.04 -19.97
N LEU A 9 -15.76 -7.79 -18.68
CA LEU A 9 -15.10 -6.68 -18.00
C LEU A 9 -13.60 -6.95 -18.10
N ALA A 10 -12.91 -6.16 -18.91
CA ALA A 10 -11.52 -6.37 -19.28
C ALA A 10 -10.60 -6.21 -18.07
N TRP A 11 -10.33 -7.30 -17.36
CA TRP A 11 -9.27 -7.41 -16.35
C TRP A 11 -7.87 -7.53 -16.98
N ARG A 12 -7.70 -7.20 -18.27
CA ARG A 12 -6.39 -7.15 -18.94
C ARG A 12 -5.53 -6.05 -18.31
N THR A 13 -4.98 -6.34 -17.14
CA THR A 13 -3.81 -5.66 -16.62
C THR A 13 -2.66 -5.97 -17.57
N THR A 14 -1.82 -4.99 -17.83
CA THR A 14 -0.56 -5.18 -18.58
C THR A 14 0.39 -6.16 -17.86
N TRP A 15 0.06 -6.51 -16.61
CA TRP A 15 0.76 -7.41 -15.72
C TRP A 15 0.02 -8.74 -15.63
N CYS A 16 0.76 -9.85 -15.68
CA CYS A 16 0.22 -11.17 -15.43
C CYS A 16 0.02 -11.36 -13.92
N LEU A 17 -1.23 -11.27 -13.48
CA LEU A 17 -1.61 -11.59 -12.10
C LEU A 17 -1.34 -13.08 -11.81
N GLY A 18 -0.74 -13.41 -10.68
CA GLY A 18 -0.42 -14.78 -10.26
C GLY A 18 -0.56 -15.05 -8.76
N ASP A 19 -0.15 -16.23 -8.35
CA ASP A 19 -0.24 -16.75 -6.96
C ASP A 19 0.71 -16.05 -5.97
N THR A 20 1.68 -15.30 -6.49
CA THR A 20 2.59 -14.46 -5.70
C THR A 20 2.09 -13.03 -5.52
N ASP A 21 0.98 -12.67 -6.16
CA ASP A 21 0.37 -11.35 -6.06
C ASP A 21 -0.72 -11.28 -4.99
N VAL A 22 -0.99 -10.05 -4.54
CA VAL A 22 -2.10 -9.74 -3.63
C VAL A 22 -3.03 -8.73 -4.30
N VAL A 23 -4.32 -9.03 -4.32
CA VAL A 23 -5.36 -8.14 -4.85
C VAL A 23 -6.17 -7.55 -3.70
N VAL A 24 -6.19 -6.21 -3.62
CA VAL A 24 -6.95 -5.47 -2.61
C VAL A 24 -8.17 -4.80 -3.26
N GLY A 25 -9.35 -5.38 -3.06
CA GLY A 25 -10.62 -4.83 -3.51
C GLY A 25 -11.17 -3.77 -2.55
N ILE A 26 -11.43 -2.57 -3.06
CA ILE A 26 -11.90 -1.44 -2.25
C ILE A 26 -13.29 -1.02 -2.73
N SER A 27 -14.28 -1.09 -1.84
CA SER A 27 -15.64 -0.61 -2.13
C SER A 27 -16.36 -0.30 -0.83
N ALA A 28 -16.76 0.95 -0.62
CA ALA A 28 -17.44 1.35 0.62
C ALA A 28 -18.70 0.49 0.88
N GLY A 29 -19.54 0.33 -0.15
CA GLY A 29 -20.74 -0.50 -0.05
C GLY A 29 -20.53 -2.00 -0.22
N GLY A 30 -19.37 -2.43 -0.71
CA GLY A 30 -19.01 -3.84 -0.96
C GLY A 30 -19.84 -4.55 -2.03
N ARG A 31 -20.49 -3.80 -2.95
CA ARG A 31 -21.35 -4.34 -4.02
C ARG A 31 -20.91 -3.94 -5.43
N THR A 32 -19.80 -3.21 -5.57
CA THR A 32 -19.32 -2.73 -6.86
C THR A 32 -18.94 -3.90 -7.76
N ARG A 33 -19.70 -4.12 -8.85
CA ARG A 33 -19.52 -5.26 -9.77
C ARG A 33 -18.12 -5.36 -10.35
N PHE A 34 -17.49 -4.23 -10.65
CA PHE A 34 -16.12 -4.17 -11.14
C PHE A 34 -15.14 -4.80 -10.13
N VAL A 35 -15.28 -4.47 -8.85
CA VAL A 35 -14.38 -4.94 -7.79
C VAL A 35 -14.61 -6.43 -7.50
N LEU A 36 -15.87 -6.88 -7.53
CA LEU A 36 -16.19 -8.31 -7.43
C LEU A 36 -15.56 -9.11 -8.57
N GLY A 37 -15.72 -8.67 -9.82
CA GLY A 37 -15.10 -9.35 -10.96
C GLY A 37 -13.57 -9.37 -10.91
N ALA A 38 -12.94 -8.37 -10.29
CA ALA A 38 -11.50 -8.37 -10.07
C ALA A 38 -11.08 -9.41 -9.02
N LEU A 39 -11.86 -9.61 -7.95
CA LEU A 39 -11.59 -10.67 -6.97
C LEU A 39 -11.86 -12.07 -7.53
N ASP A 40 -12.88 -12.22 -8.37
CA ASP A 40 -13.16 -13.50 -9.07
C ASP A 40 -11.99 -13.90 -9.98
N GLU A 41 -11.39 -12.95 -10.70
CA GLU A 41 -10.19 -13.22 -11.50
C GLU A 41 -8.98 -13.51 -10.62
N ALA A 42 -8.80 -12.77 -9.52
CA ALA A 42 -7.73 -13.03 -8.55
C ALA A 42 -7.80 -14.45 -7.97
N GLU A 43 -9.01 -14.93 -7.66
CA GLU A 43 -9.25 -16.32 -7.24
C GLU A 43 -8.82 -17.32 -8.32
N ARG A 44 -9.24 -17.10 -9.58
CA ARG A 44 -8.83 -17.95 -10.70
C ARG A 44 -7.31 -17.99 -10.91
N ARG A 45 -6.60 -16.94 -10.49
CA ARG A 45 -5.14 -16.82 -10.58
C ARG A 45 -4.40 -17.34 -9.33
N GLY A 46 -5.12 -17.71 -8.28
CA GLY A 46 -4.54 -18.13 -7.01
C GLY A 46 -3.95 -16.99 -6.17
N SER A 47 -4.24 -15.73 -6.50
CA SER A 47 -3.77 -14.57 -5.74
C SER A 47 -4.49 -14.45 -4.40
N LEU A 48 -3.80 -13.92 -3.39
CA LEU A 48 -4.43 -13.56 -2.12
C LEU A 48 -5.43 -12.41 -2.34
N ARG A 49 -6.67 -12.56 -1.86
CA ARG A 49 -7.73 -11.55 -2.00
C ARG A 49 -8.02 -10.88 -0.67
N ILE A 50 -7.96 -9.55 -0.66
CA ILE A 50 -8.31 -8.72 0.49
C ILE A 50 -9.46 -7.80 0.10
N ALA A 51 -10.47 -7.66 0.97
CA ALA A 51 -11.55 -6.69 0.81
C ALA A 51 -11.47 -5.58 1.86
N ILE A 52 -11.66 -4.33 1.45
CA ILE A 52 -11.85 -3.17 2.33
C ILE A 52 -13.23 -2.58 2.09
N VAL A 53 -14.12 -2.73 3.07
CA VAL A 53 -15.54 -2.38 2.98
C VAL A 53 -16.02 -1.66 4.23
N CYS A 54 -17.08 -0.87 4.09
CA CYS A 54 -17.70 -0.13 5.21
C CYS A 54 -19.09 -0.67 5.58
N ASN A 55 -19.49 -1.80 4.99
CA ASN A 55 -20.70 -2.53 5.33
C ASN A 55 -20.30 -3.97 5.68
N ALA A 56 -20.55 -4.36 6.93
CA ALA A 56 -20.27 -5.71 7.40
C ALA A 56 -21.07 -6.77 6.61
N GLY A 57 -20.45 -7.91 6.35
CA GLY A 57 -21.05 -8.99 5.58
C GLY A 57 -21.46 -8.56 4.17
N SER A 58 -20.72 -7.64 3.55
CA SER A 58 -20.98 -7.28 2.15
C SER A 58 -20.61 -8.42 1.19
N PRO A 59 -21.16 -8.46 -0.05
CA PRO A 59 -20.73 -9.45 -1.05
C PRO A 59 -19.21 -9.48 -1.26
N LEU A 60 -18.57 -8.30 -1.30
CA LEU A 60 -17.13 -8.20 -1.46
C LEU A 60 -16.38 -8.74 -0.23
N GLY A 61 -16.85 -8.43 0.99
CA GLY A 61 -16.26 -8.97 2.22
C GLY A 61 -16.29 -10.49 2.26
N ARG A 62 -17.41 -11.11 1.85
CA ARG A 62 -17.55 -12.58 1.78
C ARG A 62 -16.72 -13.24 0.69
N ALA A 63 -16.40 -12.52 -0.39
CA ALA A 63 -15.65 -13.06 -1.53
C ALA A 63 -14.12 -13.02 -1.32
N ALA A 64 -13.64 -12.34 -0.27
CA ALA A 64 -12.22 -12.21 0.02
C ALA A 64 -11.73 -13.25 1.04
N ASP A 65 -10.44 -13.60 0.94
CA ASP A 65 -9.76 -14.44 1.94
C ASP A 65 -9.59 -13.67 3.27
N ILE A 66 -9.38 -12.35 3.17
CA ILE A 66 -9.30 -11.44 4.31
C ILE A 66 -10.28 -10.28 4.10
N ALA A 67 -11.25 -10.14 5.01
CA ALA A 67 -12.18 -9.02 5.03
C ALA A 67 -11.79 -7.99 6.10
N ILE A 68 -11.50 -6.77 5.67
CA ILE A 68 -11.34 -5.59 6.54
C ILE A 68 -12.65 -4.80 6.46
N GLU A 69 -13.52 -5.05 7.43
CA GLU A 69 -14.83 -4.42 7.52
C GLU A 69 -14.81 -3.35 8.60
N VAL A 70 -14.94 -2.08 8.20
CA VAL A 70 -14.95 -0.95 9.13
C VAL A 70 -16.25 -0.19 8.98
N ASP A 71 -17.23 -0.50 9.83
CA ASP A 71 -18.52 0.18 9.83
C ASP A 71 -18.36 1.65 10.20
N THR A 72 -18.70 2.53 9.26
CA THR A 72 -18.66 3.98 9.46
C THR A 72 -20.02 4.58 9.79
N GLY A 73 -21.10 3.78 9.75
CA GLY A 73 -22.48 4.22 9.82
C GLY A 73 -22.90 5.13 8.64
N PRO A 74 -24.12 5.71 8.70
CA PRO A 74 -24.63 6.61 7.68
C PRO A 74 -23.76 7.85 7.47
N GLU A 75 -23.58 8.27 6.23
CA GLU A 75 -22.85 9.51 5.90
C GLU A 75 -23.71 10.74 6.18
N VAL A 76 -23.05 11.87 6.52
CA VAL A 76 -23.74 13.16 6.75
C VAL A 76 -24.47 13.65 5.49
N ILE A 77 -23.90 13.38 4.32
CA ILE A 77 -24.59 13.52 3.03
C ILE A 77 -24.92 12.11 2.56
N ALA A 78 -26.21 11.79 2.49
CA ALA A 78 -26.68 10.46 2.09
C ALA A 78 -26.02 9.99 0.79
N GLY A 79 -25.35 8.83 0.85
CA GLY A 79 -24.65 8.23 -0.30
C GLY A 79 -23.25 8.80 -0.60
N SER A 80 -22.81 9.88 0.04
CA SER A 80 -21.50 10.49 -0.20
C SER A 80 -20.37 9.75 0.52
N THR A 81 -20.10 8.51 0.11
CA THR A 81 -19.09 7.63 0.71
C THR A 81 -17.64 8.12 0.55
N ARG A 82 -17.40 9.22 -0.18
CA ARG A 82 -16.09 9.90 -0.20
C ARG A 82 -15.72 10.52 1.16
N LEU A 83 -16.65 10.58 2.10
CA LEU A 83 -16.49 11.20 3.43
C LEU A 83 -15.91 10.21 4.45
N LYS A 84 -16.71 9.65 5.36
CA LYS A 84 -16.20 8.78 6.43
C LYS A 84 -15.63 7.49 5.85
N ALA A 85 -16.36 6.83 4.94
CA ALA A 85 -15.93 5.59 4.33
C ALA A 85 -14.60 5.77 3.56
N GLY A 86 -14.48 6.81 2.73
CA GLY A 86 -13.25 7.13 2.02
C GLY A 86 -12.07 7.46 2.95
N THR A 87 -12.33 8.20 4.04
CA THR A 87 -11.31 8.51 5.05
C THR A 87 -10.78 7.25 5.72
N VAL A 88 -11.68 6.36 6.14
CA VAL A 88 -11.32 5.08 6.77
C VAL A 88 -10.56 4.18 5.80
N GLN A 89 -10.98 4.09 4.54
CA GLN A 89 -10.25 3.34 3.51
C GLN A 89 -8.82 3.85 3.34
N LYS A 90 -8.61 5.18 3.33
CA LYS A 90 -7.26 5.77 3.32
C LYS A 90 -6.45 5.33 4.54
N LEU A 91 -7.04 5.38 5.74
CA LEU A 91 -6.34 4.97 6.96
C LEU A 91 -5.93 3.49 6.91
N VAL A 92 -6.83 2.61 6.46
CA VAL A 92 -6.53 1.18 6.28
C VAL A 92 -5.40 0.98 5.27
N LEU A 93 -5.45 1.62 4.10
CA LEU A 93 -4.40 1.52 3.08
C LEU A 93 -3.05 2.04 3.59
N ASN A 94 -3.06 3.12 4.37
CA ASN A 94 -1.86 3.63 5.03
C ASN A 94 -1.29 2.61 6.02
N MET A 95 -2.14 1.96 6.82
CA MET A 95 -1.70 0.94 7.77
C MET A 95 -1.12 -0.30 7.07
N VAL A 96 -1.80 -0.81 6.04
CA VAL A 96 -1.35 -1.96 5.26
C VAL A 96 0.02 -1.68 4.63
N SER A 97 0.12 -0.62 3.83
CA SER A 97 1.38 -0.28 3.15
C SER A 97 2.52 -0.01 4.13
N THR A 98 2.29 0.78 5.18
CA THR A 98 3.32 1.09 6.19
C THR A 98 3.79 -0.16 6.93
N THR A 99 2.88 -1.06 7.28
CA THR A 99 3.22 -2.31 7.97
C THR A 99 4.03 -3.24 7.07
N VAL A 100 3.62 -3.38 5.81
CA VAL A 100 4.35 -4.17 4.79
C VAL A 100 5.76 -3.61 4.59
N PHE A 101 5.91 -2.30 4.34
CA PHE A 101 7.22 -1.69 4.16
C PHE A 101 8.10 -1.77 5.42
N THR A 102 7.51 -1.68 6.60
CA THR A 102 8.24 -1.87 7.87
C THR A 102 8.77 -3.29 7.99
N ARG A 103 7.95 -4.31 7.72
CA ARG A 103 8.40 -5.72 7.73
C ARG A 103 9.44 -6.03 6.66
N MET A 104 9.42 -5.32 5.53
CA MET A 104 10.46 -5.41 4.49
C MET A 104 11.74 -4.63 4.82
N GLY A 105 11.92 -4.13 6.06
CA GLY A 105 13.13 -3.42 6.48
C GLY A 105 13.32 -2.06 5.80
N ARG A 106 12.24 -1.42 5.34
CA ARG A 106 12.28 -0.08 4.73
C ARG A 106 12.18 1.04 5.78
N THR A 107 12.04 0.64 7.04
CA THR A 107 12.16 1.52 8.21
C THR A 107 13.19 0.91 9.19
N HIS A 108 13.89 1.77 9.93
CA HIS A 108 14.85 1.36 10.95
C HIS A 108 14.82 2.37 12.11
N ARG A 109 14.60 1.89 13.35
CA ARG A 109 14.51 2.71 14.57
C ARG A 109 13.63 3.98 14.41
N GLY A 110 12.46 3.83 13.79
CA GLY A 110 11.52 4.94 13.57
C GLY A 110 11.87 5.87 12.39
N ARG A 111 12.92 5.58 11.62
CA ARG A 111 13.29 6.33 10.41
C ARG A 111 12.96 5.57 9.14
N MET A 112 12.59 6.31 8.09
CA MET A 112 12.31 5.76 6.76
C MET A 112 13.61 5.63 5.96
N VAL A 113 14.31 4.51 6.14
CA VAL A 113 15.57 4.21 5.44
C VAL A 113 15.36 3.79 3.98
N GLY A 114 14.12 3.47 3.57
CA GLY A 114 13.76 3.23 2.18
C GLY A 114 13.34 4.48 1.40
N VAL A 115 13.71 5.68 1.85
CA VAL A 115 13.39 6.94 1.16
C VAL A 115 14.11 7.01 -0.19
N VAL A 116 13.40 7.44 -1.24
CA VAL A 116 14.00 7.73 -2.54
C VAL A 116 14.35 9.21 -2.58
N ALA A 117 15.65 9.54 -2.64
CA ALA A 117 16.16 10.90 -2.58
C ALA A 117 16.04 11.65 -3.92
N SER A 118 14.82 11.82 -4.44
CA SER A 118 14.56 12.33 -5.80
C SER A 118 14.57 13.86 -5.95
N ASN A 119 14.65 14.60 -4.85
CA ASN A 119 14.73 16.07 -4.85
C ASN A 119 15.54 16.55 -3.64
N GLU A 120 15.90 17.83 -3.63
CA GLU A 120 16.75 18.43 -2.60
C GLU A 120 16.19 18.23 -1.18
N LYS A 121 14.88 18.43 -0.97
CA LYS A 121 14.22 18.17 0.32
C LYS A 121 14.40 16.72 0.79
N LEU A 122 14.22 15.76 -0.13
CA LEU A 122 14.35 14.34 0.19
C LEU A 122 15.82 13.93 0.37
N ARG A 123 16.76 14.55 -0.34
CA ARG A 123 18.21 14.38 -0.12
C ARG A 123 18.62 14.89 1.25
N ASP A 124 18.19 16.09 1.64
CA ASP A 124 18.50 16.65 2.96
C ASP A 124 17.87 15.80 4.08
N ARG A 125 16.63 15.34 3.90
CA ARG A 125 16.00 14.40 4.83
C ARG A 125 16.79 13.08 4.94
N ALA A 126 17.22 12.52 3.83
CA ALA A 126 18.00 11.28 3.81
C ALA A 126 19.35 11.46 4.54
N ALA A 127 20.04 12.57 4.32
CA ALA A 127 21.30 12.87 5.00
C ALA A 127 21.11 13.01 6.52
N ARG A 128 20.03 13.69 6.97
CA ARG A 128 19.68 13.77 8.40
C ARG A 128 19.39 12.40 9.00
N ILE A 129 18.75 11.48 8.25
CA ILE A 129 18.52 10.11 8.72
C ILE A 129 19.85 9.36 8.87
N VAL A 130 20.77 9.49 7.92
CA VAL A 130 22.10 8.87 8.02
C VAL A 130 22.85 9.41 9.24
N ALA A 131 22.89 10.73 9.43
CA ALA A 131 23.53 11.35 10.58
C ALA A 131 22.94 10.85 11.92
N ASP A 132 21.61 10.86 12.04
CA ASP A 132 20.88 10.40 13.23
C ASP A 132 21.15 8.93 13.58
N LEU A 133 21.20 8.05 12.57
CA LEU A 133 21.38 6.61 12.78
C LEU A 133 22.85 6.17 12.92
N SER A 134 23.79 6.94 12.38
CA SER A 134 25.24 6.62 12.44
C SER A 134 25.99 7.38 13.54
N GLY A 135 25.46 8.51 14.01
CA GLY A 135 26.16 9.44 14.90
C GLY A 135 27.20 10.32 14.21
N LEU A 136 27.30 10.27 12.87
CA LEU A 136 28.22 11.11 12.11
C LEU A 136 27.74 12.57 12.03
N PRO A 137 28.66 13.54 11.91
CA PRO A 137 28.31 14.91 11.55
C PRO A 137 27.53 14.96 10.23
N LEU A 138 26.61 15.92 10.10
CA LEU A 138 25.71 16.00 8.94
C LEU A 138 26.45 16.11 7.60
N ASP A 139 27.57 16.83 7.54
CA ASP A 139 28.33 16.99 6.30
C ASP A 139 29.04 15.69 5.87
N GLU A 140 29.52 14.89 6.83
CA GLU A 140 30.04 13.55 6.55
C GLU A 140 28.90 12.61 6.13
N ALA A 141 27.74 12.69 6.78
CA ALA A 141 26.56 11.91 6.39
C ALA A 141 26.07 12.24 4.97
N ARG A 142 26.13 13.52 4.56
CA ARG A 142 25.84 13.96 3.19
C ARG A 142 26.81 13.34 2.19
N ARG A 143 28.12 13.45 2.45
CA ARG A 143 29.14 12.85 1.59
C ARG A 143 28.93 11.36 1.40
N ARG A 144 28.68 10.61 2.48
CA ARG A 144 28.43 9.16 2.40
C ARG A 144 27.14 8.82 1.67
N LEU A 145 26.10 9.62 1.86
CA LEU A 145 24.85 9.45 1.12
C LEU A 145 25.08 9.65 -0.39
N ASP A 146 25.87 10.64 -0.77
CA ASP A 146 26.22 10.89 -2.17
C ASP A 146 27.07 9.75 -2.76
N GLU A 147 28.07 9.26 -2.02
CA GLU A 147 28.88 8.07 -2.38
C GLU A 147 28.01 6.80 -2.53
N ALA A 148 26.95 6.70 -1.73
CA ALA A 148 25.97 5.61 -1.79
C ALA A 148 24.87 5.83 -2.86
N GLY A 149 25.01 6.83 -3.75
CA GLY A 149 24.04 7.12 -4.80
C GLY A 149 22.66 7.54 -4.27
N GLY A 150 22.59 8.05 -3.05
CA GLY A 150 21.34 8.46 -2.40
C GLY A 150 20.61 7.35 -1.64
N ASP A 151 21.13 6.12 -1.56
CA ASP A 151 20.53 5.05 -0.75
C ASP A 151 21.00 5.12 0.71
N VAL A 152 20.07 5.41 1.63
CA VAL A 152 20.34 5.54 3.06
C VAL A 152 20.86 4.25 3.68
N ARG A 153 20.38 3.07 3.26
CA ARG A 153 20.82 1.79 3.82
C ARG A 153 22.24 1.47 3.39
N ALA A 154 22.58 1.73 2.12
CA ALA A 154 23.95 1.59 1.63
C ALA A 154 24.89 2.56 2.34
N ALA A 155 24.49 3.82 2.51
CA ALA A 155 25.26 4.82 3.25
C ALA A 155 25.53 4.40 4.70
N LEU A 156 24.55 3.77 5.36
CA LEU A 156 24.69 3.26 6.72
C LEU A 156 25.54 1.97 6.80
N ALA A 157 25.45 1.09 5.80
CA ALA A 157 26.24 -0.15 5.77
C ALA A 157 27.75 0.12 5.67
N ALA A 158 28.14 1.22 5.02
CA ALA A 158 29.53 1.66 4.94
C ALA A 158 30.08 2.22 6.27
N VAL A 159 29.22 2.46 7.27
CA VAL A 159 29.63 2.88 8.62
C VAL A 159 29.96 1.63 9.43
N ARG A 160 31.25 1.28 9.50
CA ARG A 160 31.76 0.26 10.43
C ARG A 160 31.31 0.64 11.84
N ARG A 161 30.52 -0.21 12.48
CA ARG A 161 30.34 -0.11 13.94
C ARG A 161 31.66 -0.56 14.61
N PRO A 162 32.13 0.16 15.64
CA PRO A 162 33.15 -0.38 16.54
C PRO A 162 32.64 -1.65 17.22
#